data_AF-A0A920RK58-F1
#
_entry.id   AF-A0A920RK58-F1
#
_cell.length_a   1.000
_cell.length_b   1.000
_cell.length_c   1.000
_cell.angle_alpha   90.00
_cell.angle_beta   90.00
_cell.angle_gamma   90.00
#
_symmetry.space_group_name_H-M   'P 1'
#
loop_
_entity.id
_entity.type
_entity.pdbx_description
1 polymer ?
#
loop_
_entity_poly.entity_id
_entity_poly.type
_entity_poly.pdbx_seq_one_letter_code
_entity_poly.pdbx_strand_id
1 'polypeptide(L)'
;MTSIWYVTETRVMVPMRDGKRLSGYLYLPKGKGPWPGVFEQRYASLKGKGTRLLAAKLASEGYGVLHVNFRGAQESEGTWVGYRALAWGELQEG
;
A
#
# COMPACT_ATOMS: atom_id res chain seq x y z
N MET A 1 4.15 1.70 -22.78
CA MET A 1 5.20 0.96 -22.05
C MET A 1 4.55 -0.30 -21.50
N THR A 2 4.64 -1.40 -22.23
CA THR A 2 4.15 -2.72 -21.83
C THR A 2 5.06 -3.23 -20.72
N SER A 3 4.53 -3.39 -19.51
CA SER A 3 5.25 -4.04 -18.42
C SER A 3 5.52 -5.50 -18.81
N ILE A 4 6.78 -5.91 -18.82
CA ILE A 4 7.23 -7.31 -19.02
C ILE A 4 6.84 -8.24 -17.86
N TRP A 5 6.30 -7.68 -16.78
CA TRP A 5 5.91 -8.39 -15.57
C TRP A 5 4.39 -8.64 -15.56
N TYR A 6 3.99 -9.90 -15.45
CA TYR A 6 2.59 -10.31 -15.31
C TYR A 6 2.14 -10.19 -13.84
N VAL A 7 1.93 -8.96 -13.39
CA VAL A 7 1.42 -8.63 -12.04
C VAL A 7 0.12 -7.86 -12.15
N THR A 8 -0.76 -8.00 -11.17
CA THR A 8 -1.95 -7.14 -11.06
C THR A 8 -1.64 -5.97 -10.17
N GLU A 9 -2.01 -4.75 -10.58
CA GLU A 9 -2.03 -3.56 -9.73
C GLU A 9 -3.49 -3.18 -9.48
N THR A 10 -3.88 -2.97 -8.22
CA THR A 10 -5.24 -2.58 -7.86
C THR A 10 -5.21 -1.48 -6.81
N ARG A 11 -6.02 -0.44 -6.99
CA ARG A 11 -6.26 0.55 -5.93
C ARG A 11 -7.19 -0.04 -4.88
N VAL A 12 -6.84 0.13 -3.61
CA VAL A 12 -7.60 -0.41 -2.49
C VAL A 12 -7.85 0.68 -1.44
N MET A 13 -8.93 0.51 -0.68
CA MET A 13 -9.23 1.32 0.49
C MET A 13 -9.27 0.39 1.71
N VAL A 14 -8.26 0.48 2.56
CA VAL A 14 -8.08 -0.39 3.73
C VAL A 14 -8.91 0.15 4.90
N PRO A 15 -9.93 -0.58 5.39
CA PRO A 15 -10.74 -0.13 6.52
C PRO A 15 -9.95 -0.20 7.82
N MET A 16 -10.05 0.86 8.63
CA MET A 16 -9.43 0.97 9.95
C MET A 16 -10.46 0.75 11.06
N ARG A 17 -9.96 0.50 12.28
CA ARG A 17 -10.76 0.25 13.49
C ARG A 17 -11.78 1.34 13.81
N ASP A 18 -11.52 2.58 13.38
CA ASP A 18 -12.35 3.76 13.61
C ASP A 18 -13.27 4.09 12.42
N GLY A 19 -13.41 3.16 11.46
CA GLY A 19 -14.27 3.30 10.29
C GLY A 19 -13.70 4.18 9.18
N LYS A 20 -12.53 4.82 9.38
CA LYS A 20 -11.82 5.52 8.31
C LYS A 20 -11.14 4.53 7.39
N ARG A 21 -10.86 4.97 6.16
CA ARG A 21 -10.21 4.14 5.14
C ARG A 21 -8.90 4.77 4.66
N LEU A 22 -7.84 3.96 4.61
CA LEU A 22 -6.55 4.36 4.06
C LEU A 22 -6.43 3.92 2.61
N SER A 23 -6.02 4.84 1.73
CA SER A 23 -5.84 4.54 0.30
C SER A 23 -4.52 3.81 0.08
N GLY A 24 -4.54 2.78 -0.76
CA GLY A 24 -3.35 2.00 -1.09
C GLY A 24 -3.34 1.45 -2.52
N TYR A 25 -2.20 0.90 -2.90
CA TYR A 25 -2.01 0.14 -4.12
C TYR A 25 -1.53 -1.27 -3.75
N LEU A 26 -2.30 -2.27 -4.17
CA LEU A 26 -2.01 -3.68 -3.99
C LEU A 26 -1.44 -4.26 -5.28
N TYR A 27 -0.28 -4.90 -5.18
CA TYR A 27 0.36 -5.63 -6.25
C TYR A 27 0.39 -7.11 -5.90
N LEU A 28 -0.16 -7.96 -6.77
CA LEU A 28 -0.17 -9.41 -6.55
C LEU A 28 0.56 -10.13 -7.70
N PRO A 29 1.30 -11.20 -7.38
CA PRO A 29 1.85 -12.11 -8.39
C PRO A 29 0.72 -12.79 -9.18
N LYS A 30 1.03 -13.27 -10.39
CA LYS A 30 0.10 -14.15 -11.13
C LYS A 30 -0.11 -15.46 -10.36
N GLY A 31 -1.34 -15.97 -10.40
CA GLY A 31 -1.70 -17.27 -9.83
C GLY A 31 -2.60 -17.15 -8.61
N LYS A 32 -2.62 -18.19 -7.79
CA LYS A 32 -3.39 -18.23 -6.54
C LYS A 32 -2.40 -18.26 -5.38
N GLY A 33 -2.56 -17.35 -4.43
CA GLY A 33 -1.73 -17.28 -3.22
C GLY A 33 -2.00 -18.43 -2.24
N PRO A 34 -1.53 -18.33 -0.98
CA PRO A 34 -0.99 -17.13 -0.34
C PRO A 34 0.42 -16.78 -0.84
N TRP A 35 0.78 -15.51 -0.71
CA TRP A 35 2.11 -14.99 -1.00
C TRP A 35 2.71 -14.38 0.27
N PRO A 36 4.03 -14.40 0.46
CA PRO A 36 4.68 -13.57 1.47
C PRO A 36 4.34 -12.09 1.23
N GLY A 37 3.94 -11.41 2.31
CA GLY A 37 3.49 -10.01 2.24
C GLY A 37 4.63 -9.03 2.47
N VAL A 38 4.70 -7.98 1.63
CA VAL A 38 5.50 -6.78 1.86
C VAL A 38 4.54 -5.62 2.07
N PHE A 39 4.66 -4.94 3.20
CA PHE A 39 3.87 -3.78 3.55
C PHE A 39 4.76 -2.56 3.68
N GLU A 40 4.39 -1.46 3.01
CA GLU A 40 5.05 -0.17 3.18
C GLU A 40 3.97 0.90 3.40
N GLN A 41 4.10 1.67 4.49
CA GLN A 41 3.24 2.83 4.73
C GLN A 41 4.01 4.13 4.50
N ARG A 42 3.40 5.09 3.77
CA ARG A 42 4.11 6.32 3.36
C ARG A 42 3.28 7.58 3.32
N TYR A 43 3.95 8.72 3.52
CA TYR A 43 3.37 10.06 3.32
C TYR A 43 3.33 10.47 1.84
N ALA A 44 4.34 10.06 1.06
CA ALA A 44 4.49 10.45 -0.34
C ALA A 44 3.54 9.70 -1.27
N SER A 45 3.18 10.32 -2.40
CA SER A 45 2.28 9.74 -3.40
C SER A 45 2.74 8.37 -3.90
N LEU A 46 1.81 7.41 -3.96
CA LEU A 46 2.07 6.06 -4.48
C LEU A 46 2.07 6.00 -6.02
N LYS A 47 1.71 7.11 -6.69
CA LYS A 47 1.56 7.19 -8.16
C LYS A 47 2.90 7.32 -8.90
N GLY A 48 3.99 7.60 -8.18
CA GLY A 48 5.31 7.81 -8.78
C GLY A 48 5.82 6.58 -9.54
N LYS A 49 6.39 6.79 -10.73
CA LYS A 49 6.86 5.70 -11.61
C LYS A 49 7.82 4.74 -10.92
N GLY A 50 8.82 5.25 -10.20
CA GLY A 50 9.80 4.42 -9.49
C GLY A 50 9.17 3.53 -8.42
N THR A 51 8.25 4.11 -7.61
CA THR A 51 7.48 3.35 -6.61
C THR A 51 6.70 2.19 -7.24
N ARG A 52 5.96 2.46 -8.32
CA ARG A 52 5.12 1.46 -8.97
C ARG A 52 5.96 0.36 -9.63
N LEU A 53 7.08 0.72 -10.25
CA LEU A 53 8.00 -0.26 -10.86
C LEU A 53 8.68 -1.15 -9.82
N LEU A 54 9.06 -0.60 -8.65
CA LEU A 54 9.65 -1.38 -7.58
C LEU A 54 8.63 -2.38 -6.99
N ALA A 55 7.40 -1.94 -6.72
CA ALA A 55 6.34 -2.81 -6.22
C ALA A 55 5.99 -3.91 -7.23
N ALA A 56 5.88 -3.56 -8.52
CA ALA A 56 5.66 -4.53 -9.59
C ALA A 56 6.80 -5.56 -9.70
N LYS A 57 8.06 -5.12 -9.55
CA LYS A 57 9.22 -6.03 -9.53
C LYS A 57 9.17 -7.00 -8.35
N LEU A 58 8.91 -6.51 -7.14
CA LEU A 58 8.77 -7.38 -5.97
C LEU A 58 7.62 -8.38 -6.15
N ALA A 59 6.49 -7.94 -6.71
CA ALA A 59 5.37 -8.83 -7.02
C ALA A 59 5.70 -9.86 -8.12
N SER A 60 6.53 -9.53 -9.10
CA SER A 60 6.96 -10.52 -10.08
C SER A 60 7.89 -11.59 -9.49
N GLU A 61 8.56 -11.30 -8.36
CA GLU A 61 9.38 -12.25 -7.60
C GLU A 61 8.56 -13.07 -6.58
N GLY A 62 7.23 -12.97 -6.60
CA GLY A 62 6.35 -13.81 -5.79
C GLY A 62 5.86 -13.20 -4.46
N TYR A 63 6.04 -11.89 -4.25
CA TYR A 63 5.54 -11.19 -3.06
C TYR A 63 4.19 -10.50 -3.29
N GLY A 64 3.27 -10.57 -2.34
CA GLY A 64 2.13 -9.67 -2.31
C GLY A 64 2.59 -8.33 -1.73
N VAL A 65 2.53 -7.24 -2.50
CA VAL A 65 3.04 -5.93 -2.07
C VAL A 65 1.88 -4.97 -1.86
N LEU A 66 1.74 -4.43 -0.66
CA LEU A 66 0.75 -3.41 -0.34
C LEU A 66 1.46 -2.13 0.10
N HIS A 67 1.33 -1.09 -0.71
CA HIS A 67 1.69 0.26 -0.30
C HIS A 67 0.45 1.01 0.16
N VAL A 68 0.52 1.67 1.31
CA VAL A 68 -0.61 2.42 1.90
C VAL A 68 -0.18 3.84 2.23
N ASN A 69 -1.04 4.80 1.95
CA ASN A 69 -0.83 6.17 2.39
C ASN A 69 -1.22 6.34 3.85
N PHE A 70 -0.50 7.20 4.57
CA PHE A 70 -0.89 7.56 5.92
C PHE A 70 -2.29 8.19 5.98
N ARG A 71 -2.93 8.09 7.14
CA ARG A 71 -4.15 8.84 7.45
C ARG A 71 -4.01 10.33 7.10
N GLY A 72 -5.03 10.88 6.46
CA GLY A 72 -5.07 12.27 6.03
C GLY A 72 -4.02 12.65 4.98
N ALA A 73 -3.37 11.68 4.33
CA ALA A 73 -2.46 11.89 3.21
C ALA A 73 -3.01 11.27 1.91
N GLN A 74 -2.76 11.96 0.79
CA GLN A 74 -3.21 11.55 -0.54
C GLN A 74 -4.74 11.33 -0.59
N GLU A 75 -5.19 10.11 -0.87
CA GLU A 75 -6.61 9.73 -0.94
C GLU A 75 -7.09 9.05 0.36
N SER A 76 -6.25 8.97 1.40
CA SER A 76 -6.62 8.40 2.70
C SER A 76 -7.47 9.37 3.50
N GLU A 77 -8.50 8.85 4.15
CA GLU A 77 -9.38 9.62 5.01
C GLU A 77 -8.69 10.02 6.32
N GLY A 78 -9.34 10.90 7.10
CA GLY A 78 -8.88 11.34 8.41
C GLY A 78 -7.91 12.52 8.38
N THR A 79 -7.16 12.70 9.47
CA THR A 79 -6.25 13.84 9.66
C THR A 79 -4.82 13.36 9.88
N TRP A 80 -3.87 13.98 9.18
CA TRP A 80 -2.45 13.70 9.35
C TRP A 80 -1.93 14.32 10.65
N VAL A 81 -1.35 13.49 11.52
CA VAL A 81 -0.80 13.91 12.82
C VAL A 81 0.70 13.58 12.98
N GLY A 82 1.38 13.33 11.86
CA GLY A 82 2.73 12.79 11.86
C GLY A 82 2.76 11.34 12.30
N TYR A 83 3.90 10.90 12.85
CA TYR A 83 4.12 9.52 13.27
C TYR A 83 3.38 9.12 14.57
N ARG A 84 2.60 10.03 15.17
CA ARG A 84 1.88 9.79 16.45
C ARG A 84 0.76 8.77 16.35
N ALA A 85 0.23 8.55 15.16
CA ALA A 85 -0.82 7.55 14.93
C ALA A 85 -0.24 6.14 14.73
N LEU A 86 1.08 6.01 14.50
CA LEU A 86 1.69 4.75 14.09
C LEU A 86 2.01 3.83 15.28
N ALA A 87 2.10 2.52 15.01
CA ALA A 87 2.50 1.46 15.93
C ALA A 87 1.77 1.51 17.28
N TRP A 88 2.41 2.04 18.31
CA TRP A 88 1.87 2.12 19.68
C TRP A 88 1.14 3.43 19.97
N GLY A 89 0.94 4.28 18.96
CA GLY A 89 0.09 5.46 19.04
C GLY A 89 -1.38 5.13 19.28
N GLU A 90 -2.21 6.12 19.65
CA GLU A 90 -3.62 5.88 20.03
C GLU A 90 -4.42 5.14 18.94
N LEU A 91 -4.18 5.46 17.68
CA LEU A 91 -4.87 4.84 16.54
C LEU A 91 -4.23 3.52 16.10
N GLN A 92 -2.99 3.26 16.54
CA GLN A 92 -2.19 2.07 16.22
C GLN A 92 -2.26 1.69 14.73
N GLU A 93 -1.83 2.61 13.88
CA GLU A 93 -1.72 2.41 12.43
C GLU A 93 -0.36 1.82 12.04
N GLY A 94 -0.28 1.21 10.87
CA GLY A 94 0.92 0.47 10.45
C GLY A 94 1.01 -0.89 11.13
#